data_AF-A0AAP0B0M4-F1
#
_entry.id   AF-A0AAP0B0M4-F1
#
_cell.length_a   1.000
_cell.length_b   1.000
_cell.length_c   1.000
_cell.angle_alpha   90.00
_cell.angle_beta   90.00
_cell.angle_gamma   90.00
#
_symmetry.space_group_name_H-M   'P 1'
#
loop_
_entity.id
_entity.type
_entity.pdbx_description
1 polymer ?
#
loop_
_entity_poly.entity_id
_entity_poly.type
_entity_poly.pdbx_seq_one_letter_code
_entity_poly.pdbx_strand_id
1 'polypeptide(L)'
;MVSTMDTREGRRPDQGFCRMKLFRLLCVTLITLLPRISRAVEKTPLFINCGSDSVITDVGERNWVGDSVADTNLTPSFVGIIASTSAIGEEDRYRNLYKTARIFNTSTHYNFTLASGSYCIRLHFHPFSFESFNANDSTFDVTANDIKLVLSFNVPEEISSNNAVKNLSGNSLVKEYFLNVSSNELIIEFVPVSGSFAFVSAIEIIPAPDHLLVDSVNRVGNPGFKEPFDLRGRASRQSID
;
A
#
# COMPACT_ATOMS: atom_id res chain seq x y z
N MET A 1 26.18 12.25 -100.12
CA MET A 1 27.01 12.08 -98.91
C MET A 1 26.07 12.10 -97.72
N VAL A 2 26.15 11.05 -96.90
CA VAL A 2 25.22 10.70 -95.81
C VAL A 2 25.21 11.78 -94.72
N SER A 3 24.03 12.06 -94.14
CA SER A 3 23.94 12.50 -92.75
C SER A 3 22.61 12.07 -92.15
N THR A 4 22.66 11.00 -91.36
CA THR A 4 21.59 10.54 -90.48
C THR A 4 21.60 11.39 -89.20
N MET A 5 20.52 12.11 -88.92
CA MET A 5 20.28 12.75 -87.63
C MET A 5 19.64 11.75 -86.66
N ASP A 6 20.41 11.37 -85.64
CA ASP A 6 19.99 10.63 -84.46
C ASP A 6 19.35 11.59 -83.47
N THR A 7 18.06 11.39 -83.14
CA THR A 7 17.37 12.18 -82.12
C THR A 7 17.22 11.34 -80.86
N ARG A 8 18.12 11.57 -79.89
CA ARG A 8 18.09 10.97 -78.55
C ARG A 8 16.78 11.28 -77.82
N GLU A 9 16.07 10.22 -77.44
CA GLU A 9 14.89 10.27 -76.58
C GLU A 9 15.30 10.48 -75.11
N GLY A 10 14.87 11.61 -74.53
CA GLY A 10 15.17 12.01 -73.15
C GLY A 10 14.34 11.22 -72.14
N ARG A 11 15.01 10.41 -71.31
CA ARG A 11 14.42 9.62 -70.22
C ARG A 11 14.00 10.56 -69.07
N ARG A 12 12.69 10.70 -68.82
CA ARG A 12 12.14 11.48 -67.69
C ARG A 12 12.49 10.82 -66.34
N PRO A 13 12.89 11.57 -65.30
CA PRO A 13 13.22 11.01 -64.00
C PRO A 13 11.96 10.60 -63.21
N ASP A 14 12.03 9.41 -62.59
CA ASP A 14 10.96 8.74 -61.85
C ASP A 14 10.39 9.56 -60.67
N GLN A 15 9.21 10.15 -60.86
CA GLN A 15 8.45 10.85 -59.81
C GLN A 15 7.95 9.91 -58.69
N GLY A 16 7.91 8.60 -58.91
CA GLY A 16 7.42 7.61 -57.93
C GLY A 16 8.35 7.40 -56.74
N PHE A 17 9.66 7.50 -56.94
CA PHE A 17 10.66 7.22 -55.89
C PHE A 17 10.70 8.29 -54.79
N CYS A 18 10.42 9.55 -55.14
CA CYS A 18 10.41 10.67 -54.20
C CYS A 18 9.17 10.68 -53.29
N ARG A 19 7.99 10.32 -53.85
CA ARG A 19 6.72 10.25 -53.09
C ARG A 19 6.75 9.17 -52.00
N MET A 20 7.40 8.04 -52.26
CA MET A 20 7.53 6.95 -51.29
C MET A 20 8.47 7.30 -50.11
N LYS A 21 9.54 8.05 -50.36
CA LYS A 21 10.44 8.54 -49.30
C LYS A 21 9.77 9.59 -48.42
N LEU A 22 9.00 10.50 -49.04
CA LEU A 22 8.26 11.52 -48.31
C LEU A 22 7.17 10.91 -47.41
N PHE A 23 6.47 9.89 -47.92
CA PHE A 23 5.48 9.14 -47.13
C PHE A 23 6.12 8.39 -45.95
N ARG A 24 7.26 7.72 -46.17
CA ARG A 24 7.99 7.07 -45.07
C ARG A 24 8.47 8.05 -44.01
N LEU A 25 8.98 9.22 -44.42
CA LEU A 25 9.43 10.25 -43.49
C LEU A 25 8.25 10.82 -42.69
N LEU A 26 7.11 11.06 -43.34
CA LEU A 26 5.87 11.52 -42.70
C LEU A 26 5.31 10.48 -41.70
N CYS A 27 5.40 9.19 -42.01
CA CYS A 27 4.97 8.13 -41.09
C CYS A 27 5.88 8.03 -39.86
N VAL A 28 7.20 8.17 -40.04
CA VAL A 28 8.15 8.11 -38.92
C VAL A 28 7.95 9.30 -37.98
N THR A 29 7.73 10.51 -38.50
CA THR A 29 7.44 11.68 -37.65
C THR A 29 6.10 11.53 -36.91
N LEU A 30 5.06 11.04 -37.58
CA LEU A 30 3.74 10.81 -36.97
C LEU A 30 3.80 9.80 -35.82
N ILE A 31 4.62 8.74 -35.93
CA ILE A 31 4.80 7.73 -34.87
C ILE A 31 5.58 8.31 -33.68
N THR A 32 6.55 9.21 -33.89
CA THR A 32 7.30 9.89 -32.80
C THR A 32 6.50 10.99 -32.11
N LEU A 33 5.47 11.53 -32.77
CA LEU A 33 4.56 12.55 -32.26
C LEU A 33 3.38 11.99 -31.47
N LEU A 34 3.22 10.66 -31.42
CA LEU A 34 2.27 10.04 -30.51
C LEU A 34 2.78 10.25 -29.08
N PRO A 35 2.08 11.02 -28.23
CA PRO A 35 2.43 11.07 -26.82
C PRO A 35 2.37 9.64 -26.30
N ARG A 36 3.46 9.16 -25.68
CA ARG A 36 3.39 7.94 -24.88
C ARG A 36 2.50 8.24 -23.69
N ILE A 37 1.20 8.00 -23.83
CA ILE A 37 0.27 8.01 -22.71
C ILE A 37 0.59 6.76 -21.91
N SER A 38 1.60 6.83 -21.06
CA SER A 38 1.76 5.84 -20.01
C SER A 38 0.58 6.09 -19.06
N ARG A 39 -0.45 5.24 -19.12
CA ARG A 39 -1.51 5.27 -18.11
C ARG A 39 -0.87 4.88 -16.79
N ALA A 40 -0.60 5.86 -15.93
CA ALA A 40 -0.32 5.56 -14.55
C ALA A 40 -1.56 4.86 -13.98
N VAL A 41 -1.37 3.70 -13.36
CA VAL A 41 -2.44 3.09 -12.58
C VAL A 41 -2.70 4.03 -11.41
N GLU A 42 -3.90 4.61 -11.38
CA GLU A 42 -4.30 5.48 -10.28
C GLU A 42 -4.45 4.61 -9.02
N LYS A 43 -3.59 4.87 -8.03
CA LYS A 43 -3.66 4.21 -6.73
C LYS A 43 -4.65 5.00 -5.88
N THR A 44 -5.72 4.37 -5.43
CA THR A 44 -6.71 5.00 -4.57
C THR A 44 -6.42 4.67 -3.09
N PRO A 45 -6.61 5.63 -2.17
CA PRO A 45 -6.52 5.33 -0.74
C PRO A 45 -7.73 4.52 -0.29
N LEU A 46 -7.50 3.66 0.71
CA LEU A 46 -8.54 2.87 1.37
C LEU A 46 -8.63 3.30 2.83
N PHE A 47 -9.84 3.52 3.32
CA PHE A 47 -10.13 3.90 4.70
C PHE A 47 -11.21 2.97 5.24
N ILE A 48 -10.83 2.12 6.20
CA ILE A 48 -11.67 1.04 6.70
C ILE A 48 -12.08 1.32 8.13
N ASN A 49 -13.39 1.31 8.38
CA ASN A 49 -13.96 1.33 9.72
C ASN A 49 -14.19 -0.11 10.19
N CYS A 50 -13.38 -0.57 11.15
CA CYS A 50 -13.42 -1.95 11.59
C CYS A 50 -14.58 -2.20 12.55
N GLY A 51 -15.29 -3.30 12.35
CA GLY A 51 -16.49 -3.64 13.13
C GLY A 51 -17.72 -2.83 12.72
N SER A 52 -17.80 -2.39 11.46
CA SER A 52 -18.96 -1.65 10.94
C SER A 52 -19.44 -2.22 9.61
N ASP A 53 -20.74 -2.10 9.37
CA ASP A 53 -21.44 -2.42 8.12
C ASP A 53 -21.90 -1.16 7.37
N SER A 54 -21.47 0.01 7.82
CA SER A 54 -21.90 1.31 7.31
C SER A 54 -20.73 2.15 6.79
N VAL A 55 -21.05 3.09 5.90
CA VAL A 55 -20.11 4.13 5.47
C VAL A 55 -20.27 5.35 6.36
N ILE A 56 -19.17 5.85 6.91
CA ILE A 56 -19.14 7.10 7.69
C ILE A 56 -18.40 8.15 6.88
N THR A 57 -19.04 9.28 6.62
CA THR A 57 -18.46 10.39 5.85
C THR A 57 -17.83 11.44 6.75
N ASP A 58 -16.92 12.24 6.17
CA ASP A 58 -16.36 13.46 6.75
C ASP A 58 -15.62 13.29 8.10
N VAL A 59 -15.19 12.07 8.44
CA VAL A 59 -14.35 11.85 9.63
C VAL A 59 -12.92 12.21 9.29
N GLY A 60 -12.55 13.44 9.67
CA GLY A 60 -11.27 14.02 9.32
C GLY A 60 -11.10 14.16 7.81
N GLU A 61 -12.14 14.65 7.12
CA GLU A 61 -12.18 14.89 5.67
C GLU A 61 -12.10 13.63 4.80
N ARG A 62 -12.45 12.47 5.38
CA ARG A 62 -12.35 11.17 4.71
C ARG A 62 -13.62 10.37 4.88
N ASN A 63 -13.92 9.55 3.87
CA ASN A 63 -15.01 8.60 3.86
C ASN A 63 -14.47 7.23 4.25
N TRP A 64 -15.00 6.68 5.34
CA TRP A 64 -14.61 5.39 5.90
C TRP A 64 -15.66 4.35 5.58
N VAL A 65 -15.24 3.24 4.99
CA VAL A 65 -16.12 2.13 4.62
C VAL A 65 -16.03 1.05 5.69
N GLY A 66 -17.18 0.58 6.18
CA GLY A 66 -17.25 -0.53 7.11
C GLY A 66 -16.64 -1.81 6.54
N ASP A 67 -15.86 -2.52 7.35
CA ASP A 67 -15.22 -3.77 6.95
C ASP A 67 -16.18 -4.96 6.77
N SER A 68 -17.47 -4.78 7.10
CA SER A 68 -18.53 -5.77 6.86
C SER A 68 -19.35 -5.45 5.59
N VAL A 69 -19.03 -4.37 4.90
CA VAL A 69 -19.70 -3.99 3.64
C VAL A 69 -19.24 -4.92 2.51
N ALA A 70 -20.20 -5.54 1.83
CA ALA A 70 -19.94 -6.40 0.68
C ALA A 70 -19.40 -5.61 -0.53
N ASP A 71 -18.81 -6.31 -1.51
CA ASP A 71 -18.32 -5.76 -2.78
C ASP A 71 -17.26 -4.65 -2.64
N THR A 72 -16.41 -4.75 -1.62
CA THR A 72 -15.25 -3.86 -1.42
C THR A 72 -13.95 -4.52 -1.91
N ASN A 73 -12.87 -3.76 -2.02
CA ASN A 73 -11.52 -4.29 -2.28
C ASN A 73 -10.91 -5.01 -1.06
N LEU A 74 -11.74 -5.43 -0.10
CA LEU A 74 -11.35 -6.00 1.17
C LEU A 74 -12.02 -7.36 1.34
N THR A 75 -11.22 -8.39 1.59
CA THR A 75 -11.72 -9.72 1.94
C THR A 75 -11.11 -10.17 3.28
N PRO A 76 -11.89 -10.25 4.36
CA PRO A 76 -11.41 -10.80 5.62
C PRO A 76 -11.33 -12.34 5.54
N SER A 77 -10.32 -12.94 6.17
CA SER A 77 -10.16 -14.40 6.23
C SER A 77 -11.17 -15.07 7.16
N PHE A 78 -11.67 -14.32 8.15
CA PHE A 78 -12.65 -14.76 9.12
C PHE A 78 -13.49 -13.57 9.61
N VAL A 79 -14.77 -13.81 9.89
CA VAL A 79 -15.67 -12.79 10.45
C VAL A 79 -15.40 -12.69 11.96
N GLY A 80 -14.46 -11.82 12.34
CA GLY A 80 -14.16 -11.52 13.74
C GLY A 80 -15.37 -10.95 14.51
N ILE A 81 -15.23 -10.78 15.83
CA ILE A 81 -16.29 -10.25 16.69
C ILE A 81 -16.34 -8.72 16.54
N ILE A 82 -17.55 -8.16 16.49
CA ILE A 82 -17.77 -6.71 16.45
C ILE A 82 -17.95 -6.21 17.88
N ALA A 83 -17.01 -5.38 18.34
CA ALA A 83 -17.12 -4.67 19.59
C ALA A 83 -17.64 -3.25 19.34
N SER A 84 -18.48 -2.78 20.25
CA SER A 84 -18.98 -1.41 20.24
C SER A 84 -18.76 -0.75 21.60
N THR A 85 -18.43 0.54 21.59
CA THR A 85 -18.24 1.34 22.80
C THR A 85 -18.93 2.69 22.67
N SER A 86 -19.61 3.09 23.75
CA SER A 86 -20.17 4.44 23.91
C SER A 86 -19.22 5.39 24.65
N ALA A 87 -18.15 4.86 25.23
CA ALA A 87 -17.20 5.60 26.07
C ALA A 87 -16.10 6.25 25.22
N ILE A 88 -16.45 7.33 24.50
CA ILE A 88 -15.48 8.12 23.73
C ILE A 88 -15.60 9.58 24.14
N GLY A 89 -14.45 10.21 24.42
CA GLY A 89 -14.39 11.63 24.76
C GLY A 89 -15.02 12.51 23.69
N GLU A 90 -15.67 13.60 24.12
CA GLU A 90 -16.50 14.43 23.23
C GLU A 90 -15.71 15.17 22.14
N GLU A 91 -14.41 15.39 22.34
CA GLU A 91 -13.55 16.23 21.47
C GLU A 91 -12.68 15.46 20.46
N ASP A 92 -12.83 14.13 20.32
CA ASP A 92 -12.03 13.38 19.36
C ASP A 92 -12.57 13.54 17.92
N ARG A 93 -11.76 14.05 16.98
CA ARG A 93 -12.09 14.12 15.55
C ARG A 93 -12.40 12.75 14.94
N TYR A 94 -11.94 11.67 15.58
CA TYR A 94 -12.18 10.28 15.21
C TYR A 94 -13.27 9.62 16.06
N ARG A 95 -14.05 10.39 16.83
CA ARG A 95 -15.07 9.87 17.75
C ARG A 95 -16.02 8.88 17.09
N ASN A 96 -16.49 9.17 15.88
CA ASN A 96 -17.41 8.25 15.18
C ASN A 96 -16.71 6.99 14.67
N LEU A 97 -15.41 7.05 14.41
CA LEU A 97 -14.60 5.92 13.94
C LEU A 97 -14.25 4.97 15.09
N TYR A 98 -14.05 5.49 16.30
CA TYR A 98 -13.65 4.67 17.46
C TYR A 98 -14.83 4.08 18.24
N LYS A 99 -16.06 4.21 17.74
CA LYS A 99 -17.26 3.56 18.30
C LYS A 99 -17.26 2.07 18.12
N THR A 100 -16.54 1.57 17.12
CA THR A 100 -16.48 0.17 16.77
C THR A 100 -15.03 -0.29 16.69
N ALA A 101 -14.84 -1.59 16.93
CA ALA A 101 -13.60 -2.28 16.67
C ALA A 101 -13.92 -3.72 16.24
N ARG A 102 -13.04 -4.31 15.44
CA ARG A 102 -13.07 -5.76 15.20
C ARG A 102 -12.10 -6.47 16.13
N ILE A 103 -12.57 -7.57 16.71
CA ILE A 103 -11.81 -8.46 17.60
C ILE A 103 -11.52 -9.78 16.89
N PHE A 104 -10.31 -10.30 17.08
CA PHE A 104 -9.87 -11.59 16.60
C PHE A 104 -9.36 -12.44 17.77
N ASN A 105 -9.97 -13.61 17.99
CA ASN A 105 -9.53 -14.59 19.00
C ASN A 105 -8.57 -15.64 18.41
N THR A 106 -8.36 -15.60 17.11
CA THR A 106 -7.48 -16.49 16.35
C THR A 106 -6.79 -15.68 15.27
N SER A 107 -5.69 -16.20 14.72
CA SER A 107 -4.96 -15.54 13.63
C SER A 107 -5.90 -15.23 12.48
N THR A 108 -6.07 -13.94 12.18
CA THR A 108 -7.02 -13.48 11.16
C THR A 108 -6.36 -12.38 10.35
N HIS A 109 -6.59 -12.37 9.04
CA HIS A 109 -6.07 -11.35 8.16
C HIS A 109 -7.14 -10.63 7.36
N TYR A 110 -6.83 -9.40 6.99
CA TYR A 110 -7.47 -8.68 5.90
C TYR A 110 -6.63 -8.82 4.64
N ASN A 111 -7.23 -9.26 3.54
CA ASN A 111 -6.64 -9.18 2.22
C ASN A 111 -7.20 -7.97 1.47
N PHE A 112 -6.32 -7.07 1.06
CA PHE A 112 -6.64 -5.89 0.27
C PHE A 112 -6.17 -6.05 -1.17
N THR A 113 -7.10 -6.00 -2.12
CA THR A 113 -6.79 -5.98 -3.55
C THR A 113 -6.44 -4.56 -3.98
N LEU A 114 -5.17 -4.30 -4.29
CA LEU A 114 -4.67 -2.97 -4.64
C LEU A 114 -3.50 -3.06 -5.61
N ALA A 115 -3.20 -1.97 -6.33
CA ALA A 115 -2.08 -1.98 -7.27
C ALA A 115 -0.73 -2.08 -6.53
N SER A 116 0.26 -2.75 -7.13
CA SER A 116 1.61 -2.77 -6.57
C SER A 116 2.19 -1.36 -6.37
N GLY A 117 2.93 -1.15 -5.29
CA GLY A 117 3.75 0.04 -5.05
C GLY A 117 3.90 0.40 -3.58
N SER A 118 4.37 1.62 -3.32
CA SER A 118 4.60 2.13 -1.96
C SER A 118 3.31 2.61 -1.30
N TYR A 119 3.12 2.25 -0.03
CA TYR A 119 1.95 2.63 0.79
C TYR A 119 2.37 3.05 2.20
N CYS A 120 1.68 4.04 2.74
CA CYS A 120 1.60 4.34 4.16
C CYS A 120 0.39 3.60 4.74
N ILE A 121 0.64 2.71 5.69
CA ILE A 121 -0.38 1.94 6.40
C ILE A 121 -0.49 2.52 7.80
N ARG A 122 -1.70 2.93 8.19
CA ARG A 122 -1.98 3.44 9.53
C ARG A 122 -3.00 2.54 10.21
N LEU A 123 -2.62 1.98 11.35
CA LEU A 123 -3.47 1.12 12.16
C LEU A 123 -3.93 1.90 13.39
N HIS A 124 -5.24 2.01 13.55
CA HIS A 124 -5.86 2.75 14.64
C HIS A 124 -6.35 1.79 15.72
N PHE A 125 -5.98 2.09 16.95
CA PHE A 125 -6.37 1.34 18.14
C PHE A 125 -6.96 2.28 19.17
N HIS A 126 -8.25 2.11 19.45
CA HIS A 126 -8.91 2.72 20.59
C HIS A 126 -9.23 1.63 21.61
N PRO A 127 -8.62 1.66 22.81
CA PRO A 127 -8.96 0.73 23.88
C PRO A 127 -10.47 0.76 24.19
N PHE A 128 -11.04 -0.42 24.43
CA PHE A 128 -12.45 -0.58 24.77
C PHE A 128 -12.62 -1.61 25.88
N SER A 129 -13.81 -1.62 26.47
CA SER A 129 -14.31 -2.72 27.29
C SER A 129 -15.67 -3.13 26.73
N PHE A 130 -15.78 -4.38 26.28
CA PHE A 130 -16.98 -4.91 25.63
C PHE A 130 -17.20 -6.37 26.05
N GLU A 131 -18.31 -6.65 26.72
CA GLU A 131 -18.60 -7.97 27.29
C GLU A 131 -17.42 -8.51 28.12
N SER A 132 -16.88 -9.69 27.78
CA SER A 132 -15.70 -10.28 28.42
C SER A 132 -14.36 -9.83 27.83
N PHE A 133 -14.36 -8.92 26.84
CA PHE A 133 -13.16 -8.40 26.19
C PHE A 133 -12.77 -7.06 26.80
N ASN A 134 -11.62 -7.01 27.45
CA ASN A 134 -11.01 -5.79 27.95
C ASN A 134 -9.69 -5.54 27.22
N ALA A 135 -9.52 -4.37 26.60
CA ALA A 135 -8.32 -4.05 25.83
C ALA A 135 -7.02 -4.14 26.64
N ASN A 136 -7.07 -4.05 27.97
CA ASN A 136 -5.90 -4.27 28.84
C ASN A 136 -5.38 -5.71 28.78
N ASP A 137 -6.26 -6.68 28.54
CA ASP A 137 -5.93 -8.11 28.46
C ASP A 137 -5.52 -8.54 27.04
N SER A 138 -5.50 -7.60 26.09
CA SER A 138 -5.16 -7.84 24.69
C SER A 138 -3.65 -7.71 24.47
N THR A 139 -3.06 -8.79 23.97
CA THR A 139 -1.67 -8.87 23.50
C THR A 139 -1.62 -9.67 22.19
N PHE A 140 -1.03 -9.09 21.15
CA PHE A 140 -0.99 -9.67 19.81
C PHE A 140 0.17 -9.17 18.96
N ASP A 141 0.50 -9.88 17.89
CA ASP A 141 1.40 -9.41 16.84
C ASP A 141 0.59 -8.87 15.67
N VAL A 142 1.20 -7.99 14.87
CA VAL A 142 0.67 -7.58 13.58
C VAL A 142 1.73 -7.75 12.51
N THR A 143 1.36 -8.39 11.41
CA THR A 143 2.23 -8.53 10.23
C THR A 143 1.56 -7.93 9.00
N ALA A 144 2.38 -7.56 8.01
CA ALA A 144 1.92 -7.19 6.68
C ALA A 144 2.80 -7.86 5.62
N ASN A 145 2.22 -8.72 4.78
CA ASN A 145 2.96 -9.56 3.81
C ASN A 145 4.19 -10.23 4.45
N ASP A 146 4.00 -10.91 5.59
CA ASP A 146 5.03 -11.58 6.40
C ASP A 146 6.05 -10.65 7.09
N ILE A 147 5.96 -9.34 6.89
CA ILE A 147 6.79 -8.35 7.61
C ILE A 147 6.14 -8.07 8.96
N LYS A 148 6.89 -8.28 10.04
CA LYS A 148 6.47 -7.96 11.40
C LYS A 148 6.39 -6.45 11.60
N LEU A 149 5.18 -5.92 11.80
CA LEU A 149 4.95 -4.50 12.06
C LEU A 149 5.11 -4.17 13.55
N VAL A 150 4.49 -4.99 14.40
CA VAL A 150 4.62 -4.92 15.86
C VAL A 150 4.52 -6.33 16.46
N LEU A 151 5.21 -6.55 17.57
CA LEU A 151 5.26 -7.83 18.28
C LEU A 151 4.88 -7.65 19.74
N SER A 152 4.16 -8.62 20.30
CA SER A 152 3.70 -8.65 21.70
C SER A 152 3.09 -7.31 22.11
N PHE A 153 2.23 -6.78 21.25
CA PHE A 153 1.68 -5.44 21.34
C PHE A 153 0.52 -5.39 22.32
N ASN A 154 0.66 -4.57 23.36
CA ASN A 154 -0.42 -4.18 24.27
C ASN A 154 -0.73 -2.69 24.08
N VAL A 155 -1.93 -2.38 23.57
CA VAL A 155 -2.30 -1.01 23.19
C VAL A 155 -2.36 -0.07 24.40
N PRO A 156 -3.06 -0.40 25.52
CA PRO A 156 -3.07 0.47 26.69
C PRO A 156 -1.69 0.76 27.27
N GLU A 157 -0.82 -0.25 27.36
CA GLU A 157 0.55 -0.08 27.83
C GLU A 157 1.36 0.87 26.93
N GLU A 158 1.26 0.71 25.60
CA GLU A 158 1.94 1.61 24.66
C GLU A 158 1.40 3.04 24.76
N ILE A 159 0.09 3.23 24.95
CA ILE A 159 -0.51 4.56 25.20
C ILE A 159 0.06 5.18 26.47
N SER A 160 0.05 4.44 27.59
CA SER A 160 0.57 4.93 28.87
C SER A 160 2.04 5.32 28.78
N SER A 161 2.86 4.48 28.14
CA SER A 161 4.29 4.76 27.92
C SER A 161 4.51 6.00 27.05
N ASN A 162 3.78 6.11 25.93
CA ASN A 162 3.88 7.27 25.04
C ASN A 162 3.44 8.58 25.72
N ASN A 163 2.36 8.54 26.50
CA ASN A 163 1.85 9.68 27.25
C ASN A 163 2.86 10.16 28.30
N ALA A 164 3.50 9.23 29.02
CA ALA A 164 4.52 9.56 30.01
C ALA A 164 5.76 10.22 29.36
N VAL A 165 6.22 9.72 28.22
CA VAL A 165 7.40 10.27 27.53
C VAL A 165 7.10 11.64 26.89
N LYS A 166 5.91 11.80 26.30
CA LYS A 166 5.56 12.99 25.51
C LYS A 166 4.77 14.04 26.29
N ASN A 167 4.46 13.78 27.56
CA ASN A 167 3.54 14.60 28.37
C ASN A 167 2.20 14.84 27.66
N LEU A 168 1.64 13.78 27.09
CA LEU A 168 0.35 13.80 26.38
C LEU A 168 -0.73 13.12 27.23
N SER A 169 -1.99 13.36 26.88
CA SER A 169 -3.17 12.70 27.48
C SER A 169 -4.04 12.06 26.39
N GLY A 170 -3.39 11.35 25.46
CA GLY A 170 -4.10 10.64 24.39
C GLY A 170 -4.70 9.33 24.87
N ASN A 171 -5.91 9.00 24.40
CA ASN A 171 -6.61 7.76 24.75
C ASN A 171 -6.68 6.76 23.58
N SER A 172 -6.02 7.08 22.46
CA SER A 172 -6.03 6.30 21.23
C SER A 172 -4.61 6.27 20.67
N LEU A 173 -4.28 5.21 19.95
CA LEU A 173 -2.98 5.00 19.34
C LEU A 173 -3.12 4.81 17.84
N VAL A 174 -2.28 5.49 17.07
CA VAL A 174 -2.13 5.29 15.62
C VAL A 174 -0.70 4.86 15.34
N LYS A 175 -0.53 3.66 14.79
CA LYS A 175 0.77 3.14 14.34
C LYS A 175 0.89 3.36 12.83
N GLU A 176 1.99 3.96 12.40
CA GLU A 176 2.24 4.29 11.00
C GLU A 176 3.42 3.47 10.47
N TYR A 177 3.25 2.86 9.31
CA TYR A 177 4.25 2.04 8.65
C TYR A 177 4.30 2.37 7.16
N PHE A 178 5.49 2.41 6.58
CA PHE A 178 5.65 2.56 5.14
C PHE A 178 6.16 1.25 4.56
N LEU A 179 5.41 0.66 3.63
CA LEU A 179 5.73 -0.62 3.00
C LEU A 179 5.67 -0.52 1.48
N ASN A 180 6.53 -1.30 0.81
CA ASN A 180 6.41 -1.53 -0.62
C ASN A 180 5.66 -2.85 -0.85
N VAL A 181 4.52 -2.78 -1.53
CA VAL A 181 3.70 -3.94 -1.91
C VAL A 181 4.08 -4.33 -3.34
N SER A 182 4.79 -5.45 -3.49
CA SER A 182 5.24 -5.94 -4.80
C SER A 182 4.17 -6.71 -5.57
N SER A 183 3.21 -7.30 -4.85
CA SER A 183 2.02 -7.98 -5.36
C SER A 183 0.87 -7.00 -5.60
N ASN A 184 -0.22 -7.49 -6.19
CA ASN A 184 -1.50 -6.74 -6.24
C ASN A 184 -2.38 -7.00 -5.00
N GLU A 185 -1.76 -7.45 -3.92
CA GLU A 185 -2.41 -7.83 -2.68
C GLU A 185 -1.57 -7.38 -1.48
N LEU A 186 -2.24 -6.81 -0.49
CA LEU A 186 -1.69 -6.50 0.82
C LEU A 186 -2.46 -7.31 1.86
N ILE A 187 -1.77 -8.20 2.55
CA ILE A 187 -2.31 -9.04 3.62
C ILE A 187 -1.84 -8.45 4.94
N ILE A 188 -2.77 -7.94 5.75
CA ILE A 188 -2.50 -7.49 7.12
C ILE A 188 -3.06 -8.54 8.07
N GLU A 189 -2.19 -9.21 8.82
CA GLU A 189 -2.58 -10.28 9.75
C GLU A 189 -2.43 -9.83 11.19
N PHE A 190 -3.44 -10.15 12.00
CA PHE A 190 -3.48 -9.94 13.44
C PHE A 190 -3.38 -11.31 14.12
N VAL A 191 -2.35 -11.49 14.94
CA VAL A 191 -2.00 -12.77 15.54
C VAL A 191 -2.07 -12.67 17.07
N PRO A 192 -3.18 -13.07 17.71
CA PRO A 192 -3.28 -13.07 19.15
C PRO A 192 -2.25 -14.01 19.80
N VAL A 193 -1.69 -13.59 20.94
CA VAL A 193 -0.96 -14.52 21.81
C VAL A 193 -1.93 -15.56 22.38
N SER A 194 -1.44 -16.76 22.72
CA SER A 194 -2.28 -17.83 23.29
C SER A 194 -3.03 -17.35 24.54
N GLY A 195 -4.35 -17.51 24.54
CA GLY A 195 -5.22 -17.07 25.64
C GLY A 195 -5.57 -15.57 25.63
N SER A 196 -5.15 -14.85 24.60
CA SER A 196 -5.41 -13.43 24.37
C SER A 196 -6.28 -13.23 23.12
N PHE A 197 -6.49 -11.97 22.73
CA PHE A 197 -7.17 -11.57 21.50
C PHE A 197 -6.46 -10.36 20.89
N ALA A 198 -6.68 -10.13 19.60
CA ALA A 198 -6.26 -8.94 18.87
C ALA A 198 -7.47 -8.06 18.57
N PHE A 199 -7.24 -6.77 18.37
CA PHE A 199 -8.28 -5.88 17.90
C PHE A 199 -7.74 -4.75 17.03
N VAL A 200 -8.62 -4.15 16.22
CA VAL A 200 -8.33 -2.95 15.43
C VAL A 200 -9.59 -2.12 15.29
N SER A 201 -9.47 -0.80 15.42
CA SER A 201 -10.60 0.13 15.28
C SER A 201 -10.73 0.65 13.85
N ALA A 202 -9.60 0.92 13.19
CA ALA A 202 -9.61 1.38 11.81
C ALA A 202 -8.28 1.11 11.09
N ILE A 203 -8.33 1.05 9.76
CA ILE A 203 -7.16 0.84 8.90
C ILE A 203 -7.16 1.90 7.80
N GLU A 204 -6.02 2.57 7.61
CA GLU A 204 -5.77 3.44 6.45
C GLU A 204 -4.68 2.81 5.58
N ILE A 205 -4.92 2.79 4.27
CA ILE A 205 -3.92 2.40 3.26
C ILE A 205 -3.84 3.54 2.26
N ILE A 206 -2.76 4.31 2.34
CA ILE A 206 -2.58 5.55 1.59
C ILE A 206 -1.42 5.35 0.61
N PRO A 207 -1.60 5.54 -0.70
CA PRO A 207 -0.49 5.51 -1.64
C PRO A 207 0.61 6.50 -1.23
N ALA A 208 1.83 6.01 -1.11
CA ALA A 208 2.99 6.81 -0.78
C ALA A 208 3.87 7.02 -2.02
N PRO A 209 4.54 8.17 -2.14
CA PRO A 209 5.59 8.34 -3.13
C PRO A 209 6.75 7.36 -2.90
N ASP A 210 7.26 6.76 -3.97
CA ASP A 210 8.29 5.71 -3.88
C ASP A 210 9.62 6.20 -3.25
N HIS A 211 9.88 7.51 -3.24
CA HIS A 211 11.10 8.08 -2.65
C HIS A 211 11.13 8.00 -1.11
N LEU A 212 9.97 7.97 -0.43
CA LEU A 212 9.93 7.95 1.04
C LEU A 212 10.49 6.65 1.64
N LEU A 213 10.43 5.55 0.89
CA LEU A 213 10.99 4.26 1.30
C LEU A 213 12.51 4.18 1.06
N VAL A 214 12.99 4.79 -0.03
CA VAL A 214 14.41 4.80 -0.40
C VAL A 214 15.25 5.59 0.61
N ASP A 215 14.71 6.70 1.12
CA ASP A 215 15.41 7.53 2.11
C ASP A 215 15.49 6.87 3.50
N SER A 216 14.52 6.01 3.86
CA SER A 216 14.55 5.25 5.12
C SER A 216 15.67 4.20 5.10
N VAL A 217 15.83 3.47 3.99
CA VAL A 217 16.93 2.51 3.79
C VAL A 217 18.28 3.23 3.77
N ASN A 218 18.37 4.42 3.15
CA ASN A 218 19.58 5.22 3.11
C ASN A 218 19.92 5.92 4.44
N ARG A 219 18.99 6.05 5.41
CA ARG A 219 19.29 6.57 6.76
C ARG A 219 19.81 5.50 7.71
N VAL A 220 19.48 4.22 7.47
CA VAL A 220 20.02 3.09 8.24
C VAL A 220 21.34 2.59 7.63
N GLY A 221 21.54 2.79 6.33
CA GLY A 221 22.83 2.64 5.68
C GLY A 221 23.72 3.87 5.88
N ASN A 222 24.83 3.71 6.60
CA ASN A 222 25.94 4.66 6.61
C ASN A 222 26.19 5.23 5.19
N PRO A 223 26.48 6.54 5.02
CA PRO A 223 26.66 7.12 3.69
C PRO A 223 28.02 6.66 3.13
N GLY A 224 28.01 5.55 2.40
CA GLY A 224 29.19 5.09 1.69
C GLY A 224 29.30 3.59 1.51
N PHE A 225 28.31 2.92 0.94
CA PHE A 225 28.58 1.68 0.21
C PHE A 225 27.54 1.50 -0.90
N LYS A 226 27.99 1.70 -2.15
CA LYS A 226 27.26 1.32 -3.35
C LYS A 226 27.73 -0.07 -3.77
N GLU A 227 26.98 -1.10 -3.46
CA GLU A 227 27.00 -2.35 -4.23
C GLU A 227 25.58 -2.94 -4.22
N PRO A 228 25.07 -3.48 -5.35
CA PRO A 228 23.76 -4.09 -5.43
C PRO A 228 23.76 -5.44 -4.70
N PHE A 229 22.89 -5.61 -3.71
CA PHE A 229 22.68 -6.92 -3.08
C PHE A 229 21.94 -7.86 -4.05
N ASP A 230 22.71 -8.71 -4.73
CA ASP A 230 22.21 -9.84 -5.51
C ASP A 230 22.12 -11.08 -4.61
N LEU A 231 20.89 -11.51 -4.29
CA LEU A 231 20.65 -12.75 -3.54
C LEU A 231 20.61 -13.94 -4.50
N ARG A 232 21.77 -14.32 -5.03
CA ARG A 232 21.96 -15.63 -5.66
C ARG A 232 23.25 -16.30 -5.20
N GLY A 233 23.05 -17.42 -4.50
CA GLY A 233 23.99 -18.53 -4.48
C GLY A 233 24.90 -18.60 -3.26
N ARG A 234 24.49 -19.40 -2.26
CA ARG A 234 25.48 -20.16 -1.50
C ARG A 234 25.01 -21.60 -1.34
N ALA A 235 25.26 -22.37 -2.39
CA ALA A 235 25.36 -23.81 -2.32
C ALA A 235 26.85 -24.22 -2.24
N SER A 236 27.09 -25.28 -1.46
CA SER A 236 28.22 -26.22 -1.47
C SER A 236 29.62 -25.83 -0.94
N ARG A 237 29.97 -26.51 0.18
CA ARG A 237 31.08 -27.48 0.41
C ARG A 237 32.56 -27.06 0.54
N GLN A 238 33.24 -27.97 1.29
CA GLN A 238 34.68 -28.26 1.53
C GLN A 238 35.32 -27.48 2.70
N SER A 239 35.81 -28.09 3.80
CA SER A 239 36.65 -29.28 4.10
C SER A 239 38.17 -29.01 4.04
N ILE A 240 38.85 -29.31 5.17
CA ILE A 240 40.30 -29.54 5.35
C ILE A 240 41.12 -28.22 5.33
N ASP A 241 42.05 -27.91 6.24
CA ASP A 241 42.88 -28.68 7.18
C ASP A 241 42.55 -28.52 8.68
#